data_AF-Q5BS71-F1
#
_entry.id   AF-Q5BS71-F1
#
_cell.length_a   1.000
_cell.length_b   1.000
_cell.length_c   1.000
_cell.angle_alpha   90.00
_cell.angle_beta   90.00
_cell.angle_gamma   90.00
#
_symmetry.space_group_name_H-M   'P 1'
#
loop_
_entity.id
_entity.type
_entity.pdbx_description
1 polymer ?
#
loop_
_entity_poly.entity_id
_entity_poly.type
_entity_poly.pdbx_seq_one_letter_code
_entity_poly.pdbx_strand_id
1 'polypeptide(L)'
;MKFIKIDPPDTPKITGYKSGQPVNMAHLLELMCTTTGGNPLPELQWFKDKTPIESNGELIVIGKQTSIKLKIVPQKEDNGAQYQIYLICTKSKR
;
A
#
# COMPACT_ATOMS: atom_id res chain seq x y z
N MET A 1 -0.54 10.69 33.82
CA MET A 1 -1.16 10.73 32.47
C MET A 1 -0.09 10.40 31.44
N LYS A 2 -0.30 9.39 30.58
CA LYS A 2 0.68 8.98 29.55
C LYS A 2 0.22 9.58 28.21
N PHE A 3 0.95 10.56 27.70
CA PHE A 3 0.66 11.15 26.39
C PHE A 3 1.16 10.21 25.29
N ILE A 4 0.29 9.80 24.37
CA ILE A 4 0.71 9.10 23.16
C ILE A 4 1.29 10.16 22.22
N LYS A 5 2.61 10.10 22.01
CA LYS A 5 3.31 10.96 21.05
C LYS A 5 2.95 10.49 19.64
N ILE A 6 2.26 11.33 18.87
CA ILE A 6 1.93 11.01 17.48
C ILE A 6 3.09 11.41 16.59
N ASP A 7 3.67 10.42 15.92
CA ASP A 7 4.72 10.62 14.92
C ASP A 7 4.15 10.24 13.55
N PRO A 8 4.34 11.06 12.50
CA PRO A 8 3.92 10.68 11.15
C PRO A 8 4.79 9.52 10.64
N PRO A 9 4.24 8.62 9.82
CA PRO A 9 5.04 7.68 9.05
C PRO A 9 5.77 8.37 7.90
N ASP A 10 6.80 7.72 7.39
CA ASP A 10 7.48 8.11 6.17
C ASP A 10 6.56 7.97 4.94
N THR A 11 6.97 8.54 3.82
CA THR A 11 6.21 8.42 2.58
C THR A 11 6.21 6.96 2.11
N PRO A 12 5.05 6.36 1.81
CA PRO A 12 4.97 4.98 1.37
C PRO A 12 5.61 4.84 -0.01
N LYS A 13 6.40 3.78 -0.20
CA LYS A 13 7.08 3.49 -1.47
C LYS A 13 6.48 2.25 -2.10
N ILE A 14 5.95 2.39 -3.31
CA ILE A 14 5.49 1.28 -4.14
C ILE A 14 6.66 0.73 -4.97
N THR A 15 6.75 -0.60 -5.04
CA THR A 15 7.71 -1.38 -5.84
C THR A 15 6.97 -2.53 -6.52
N GLY A 16 7.63 -3.21 -7.47
CA GLY A 16 7.03 -4.29 -8.27
C GLY A 16 6.53 -3.87 -9.65
N TYR A 17 6.52 -2.57 -9.93
CA TYR A 17 6.27 -2.01 -11.25
C TYR A 17 7.12 -0.76 -11.49
N LYS A 18 7.56 -0.53 -12.73
CA LYS A 18 8.23 0.71 -13.14
C LYS A 18 7.35 1.45 -14.15
N SER A 19 7.15 2.75 -13.91
CA SER A 19 6.40 3.61 -14.82
C SER A 19 6.95 3.50 -16.25
N GLY A 20 6.04 3.34 -17.22
CA GLY A 20 6.39 3.20 -18.63
C GLY A 20 6.82 1.80 -19.06
N GLN A 21 6.91 0.82 -18.15
CA GLN A 21 7.08 -0.57 -18.55
C GLN A 21 5.74 -1.17 -18.99
N PRO A 22 5.66 -1.84 -20.15
CA PRO A 22 4.48 -2.59 -20.52
C PRO A 22 4.28 -3.76 -19.55
N VAL A 23 3.04 -4.02 -19.18
CA VAL A 23 2.66 -5.15 -18.35
C VAL A 23 1.96 -6.18 -19.23
N ASN A 24 2.38 -7.44 -19.12
CA ASN A 24 1.75 -8.52 -19.87
C ASN A 24 0.41 -8.88 -19.22
N MET A 25 -0.66 -8.87 -20.02
CA MET A 25 -1.96 -9.38 -19.60
C MET A 25 -1.87 -10.86 -19.22
N ALA A 26 -2.78 -11.32 -18.36
CA ALA A 26 -2.87 -12.70 -17.88
C ALA A 26 -1.66 -13.24 -17.08
N HIS A 27 -0.63 -12.42 -16.86
CA HIS A 27 0.48 -12.72 -15.95
C HIS A 27 0.26 -12.06 -14.59
N LEU A 28 0.66 -12.75 -13.52
CA LEU A 28 0.62 -12.20 -12.18
C LEU A 28 1.60 -11.03 -12.06
N LEU A 29 1.08 -9.86 -11.70
CA LEU A 29 1.87 -8.70 -11.29
C LEU A 29 1.74 -8.52 -9.78
N GLU A 30 2.88 -8.51 -9.10
CA GLU A 30 2.95 -8.27 -7.66
C GLU A 30 3.47 -6.87 -7.38
N LEU A 31 2.66 -6.06 -6.71
CA LEU A 31 3.03 -4.75 -6.20
C LEU A 31 3.28 -4.86 -4.70
N MET A 32 4.28 -4.13 -4.21
CA MET A 32 4.59 -4.06 -2.78
C MET A 32 4.71 -2.61 -2.38
N CYS A 33 3.97 -2.24 -1.35
CA CYS A 33 4.14 -0.95 -0.69
C CYS A 33 4.83 -1.15 0.65
N THR A 34 5.80 -0.29 0.95
CA THR A 34 6.51 -0.26 2.25
C THR A 34 6.50 1.15 2.81
N THR A 35 6.25 1.26 4.11
CA THR A 35 6.36 2.49 4.89
C THR A 35 7.05 2.20 6.22
N THR A 36 7.71 3.20 6.78
CA THR A 36 8.41 3.13 8.08
C THR A 36 7.90 4.21 9.03
N GLY A 37 7.98 3.95 10.33
CA GLY A 37 7.55 4.90 11.35
C GLY A 37 6.04 4.90 11.58
N GLY A 38 5.53 6.01 12.10
CA GLY A 38 4.16 6.11 12.59
C GLY A 38 4.02 5.72 14.05
N ASN A 39 3.33 6.56 14.83
CA ASN A 39 2.85 6.20 16.15
C ASN A 39 1.41 6.73 16.35
N PRO A 40 0.36 5.89 16.34
CA PRO A 40 0.40 4.43 16.15
C PRO A 40 0.90 4.02 14.76
N LEU A 41 1.22 2.73 14.59
CA LEU A 41 1.59 2.17 13.28
C LEU A 41 0.52 2.50 12.24
N PRO A 42 0.91 2.89 11.02
CA PRO A 42 -0.04 3.26 9.99
C PRO A 42 -0.69 2.01 9.37
N GLU A 43 -1.94 2.16 8.96
CA GLU A 43 -2.60 1.21 8.06
C GLU A 43 -2.33 1.60 6.61
N LEU A 44 -2.28 0.61 5.72
CA LEU A 44 -2.02 0.80 4.29
C LEU A 44 -3.23 0.33 3.48
N GLN A 45 -3.71 1.17 2.56
CA GLN A 45 -4.84 0.85 1.70
C GLN A 45 -4.47 1.09 0.23
N TRP A 46 -4.72 0.07 -0.59
CA TRP A 46 -4.57 0.16 -2.03
C TRP A 46 -5.80 0.78 -2.68
N PHE A 47 -5.56 1.52 -3.76
CA PHE A 47 -6.58 2.12 -4.61
C PHE A 47 -6.26 1.82 -6.06
N LYS A 48 -7.31 1.50 -6.82
CA LYS A 48 -7.30 1.43 -8.28
C LYS A 48 -8.26 2.49 -8.80
N ASP A 49 -7.76 3.41 -9.62
CA ASP A 49 -8.55 4.51 -10.20
C ASP A 49 -9.37 5.28 -9.14
N LYS A 50 -8.72 5.59 -8.02
CA LYS A 50 -9.31 6.28 -6.85
C LYS A 50 -10.38 5.49 -6.10
N THR A 51 -10.61 4.24 -6.46
CA THR A 51 -11.50 3.32 -5.73
C THR A 51 -10.67 2.44 -4.80
N PRO A 52 -11.01 2.34 -3.50
CA PRO A 52 -10.29 1.47 -2.58
C PRO A 52 -10.47 0.00 -3.00
N ILE A 53 -9.37 -0.76 -2.95
CA ILE A 53 -9.35 -2.18 -3.23
C ILE A 53 -8.70 -2.94 -2.08
N GLU A 54 -9.20 -4.12 -1.76
CA GLU A 54 -8.60 -4.98 -0.75
C GLU A 54 -7.28 -5.56 -1.26
N SER A 55 -6.27 -5.58 -0.40
CA SER A 55 -5.06 -6.33 -0.65
C SER A 55 -5.35 -7.82 -0.52
N ASN A 56 -4.98 -8.59 -1.54
CA ASN A 56 -5.02 -10.06 -1.53
C ASN A 56 -3.63 -10.68 -1.28
N GLY A 57 -2.65 -9.84 -0.89
CA GLY A 57 -1.30 -10.26 -0.55
C GLY A 57 -1.05 -10.23 0.95
N GLU A 58 0.20 -10.48 1.31
CA GLU A 58 0.65 -10.52 2.70
C GLU A 58 0.85 -9.12 3.28
N LEU A 59 0.35 -8.89 4.49
CA LEU A 59 0.70 -7.75 5.35
C LEU A 59 1.86 -8.17 6.25
N ILE A 60 2.96 -7.43 6.18
CA ILE A 60 4.19 -7.70 6.91
C ILE A 60 4.49 -6.50 7.82
N VAL A 61 4.58 -6.73 9.13
CA VAL A 61 4.94 -5.70 10.11
C VAL A 61 6.22 -6.15 10.82
N ILE A 62 7.31 -5.40 10.63
CA ILE A 62 8.61 -5.69 11.22
C ILE A 62 9.11 -4.42 11.92
N GLY A 63 9.05 -4.41 13.26
CA GLY A 63 9.40 -3.24 14.06
C GLY A 63 8.49 -2.06 13.76
N LYS A 64 9.05 -0.97 13.21
CA LYS A 64 8.30 0.21 12.75
C LYS A 64 8.01 0.20 11.25
N GLN A 65 8.34 -0.88 10.54
CA GLN A 65 8.08 -1.00 9.12
C GLN A 65 6.79 -1.77 8.88
N THR A 66 5.89 -1.20 8.08
CA THR A 66 4.67 -1.85 7.60
C THR A 66 4.78 -2.01 6.10
N SER A 67 4.53 -3.21 5.58
CA SER A 67 4.52 -3.49 4.15
C SER A 67 3.28 -4.29 3.76
N ILE A 68 2.68 -3.97 2.62
CA ILE A 68 1.49 -4.67 2.12
C ILE A 68 1.69 -5.03 0.65
N LYS A 69 1.44 -6.30 0.33
CA LYS A 69 1.49 -6.81 -1.05
C LYS A 69 0.10 -6.73 -1.69
N LEU A 70 0.08 -6.42 -2.98
CA LEU A 70 -1.10 -6.51 -3.84
C LEU A 70 -0.75 -7.37 -5.04
N LYS A 71 -1.55 -8.38 -5.32
CA LYS A 71 -1.40 -9.27 -6.47
C LYS A 71 -2.52 -8.99 -7.46
N ILE A 72 -2.18 -8.62 -8.67
CA ILE A 72 -3.15 -8.35 -9.73
C ILE A 72 -2.83 -9.21 -10.95
N VAL A 73 -3.87 -9.64 -11.66
CA VAL A 73 -3.73 -10.23 -12.98
C VAL A 73 -4.28 -9.21 -13.96
N PRO A 74 -3.43 -8.40 -14.61
CA PRO A 74 -3.86 -7.30 -15.47
C PRO A 74 -4.74 -7.79 -16.61
N GLN A 75 -5.87 -7.11 -16.78
CA GLN A 75 -6.80 -7.31 -17.88
C GLN A 75 -6.69 -6.18 -18.91
N LYS A 76 -7.32 -6.36 -20.08
CA LYS A 76 -7.33 -5.32 -21.12
C LYS A 76 -8.02 -4.03 -20.63
N GLU A 77 -8.99 -4.16 -19.72
CA GLU A 77 -9.71 -3.05 -19.09
C GLU A 77 -8.82 -2.24 -18.14
N ASP A 78 -7.69 -2.80 -17.69
CA ASP A 78 -6.75 -2.13 -16.79
C ASP A 78 -5.75 -1.24 -17.54
N ASN A 79 -5.83 -1.17 -18.87
CA ASN A 79 -4.93 -0.35 -19.66
C ASN A 79 -5.11 1.14 -19.32
N GLY A 80 -4.08 1.75 -18.72
CA GLY A 80 -4.13 3.11 -18.21
C GLY A 80 -4.66 3.26 -16.78
N ALA A 81 -5.04 2.16 -16.12
CA ALA A 81 -5.45 2.17 -14.72
C ALA A 81 -4.31 2.65 -13.81
N GLN A 82 -4.66 3.45 -12.80
CA GLN A 82 -3.70 4.02 -11.86
C GLN A 82 -3.83 3.33 -10.50
N TYR A 83 -2.74 2.69 -10.07
CA TYR A 83 -2.63 2.09 -8.75
C TYR A 83 -1.94 3.05 -7.79
N GLN A 84 -2.58 3.32 -6.67
CA GLN A 84 -2.10 4.23 -5.64
C GLN A 84 -2.18 3.56 -4.27
N ILE A 85 -1.35 4.00 -3.34
CA ILE A 85 -1.41 3.61 -1.94
C ILE A 85 -1.61 4.86 -1.09
N TYR A 86 -2.50 4.75 -0.11
CA TYR A 86 -2.69 5.79 0.90
C TYR A 86 -2.40 5.22 2.28
N LEU A 87 -1.74 6.04 3.09
CA LEU A 87 -1.61 5.80 4.52
C LEU A 87 -2.93 6.17 5.20
N ILE A 88 -3.51 5.21 5.91
CA ILE A 88 -4.65 5.46 6.77
C ILE A 88 -4.12 5.60 8.20
N CYS A 89 -4.16 6.82 8.72
CA CYS A 89 -3.93 7.06 10.15
C CYS A 89 -5.20 6.71 10.91
N THR A 90 -5.32 5.48 11.41
CA THR A 90 -6.37 5.17 12.39
C THR A 90 -6.02 5.87 13.70
N LYS A 91 -6.84 6.84 14.10
CA LYS A 91 -6.74 7.41 15.45
C LYS A 91 -6.92 6.24 16.42
N SER A 92 -5.95 6.04 17.31
CA SER A 92 -6.04 5.08 18.41
C SER A 92 -7.44 5.16 19.02
N LYS A 93 -8.19 4.05 18.97
CA LYS A 93 -9.50 3.95 19.63
C LYS A 93 -9.31 4.37 21.08
N ARG A 94 -9.99 5.45 21.47
CA ARG A 94 -10.12 5.86 22.87
C ARG A 94 -10.75 4.75 23.70
#